data_AF-A0A662V3V5-F1
#
_entry.id   AF-A0A662V3V5-F1
#
_cell.length_a   1.000
_cell.length_b   1.000
_cell.length_c   1.000
_cell.angle_alpha   90.00
_cell.angle_beta   90.00
_cell.angle_gamma   90.00
#
_symmetry.space_group_name_H-M   'P 1'
#
loop_
_entity.id
_entity.type
_entity.pdbx_description
1 polymer ?
#
loop_
_entity_poly.entity_id
_entity_poly.type
_entity_poly.pdbx_seq_one_letter_code
_entity_poly.pdbx_strand_id
1 'polypeptide(L)'
;MPRHRRSERKRSDKRLRENYIRQLAVQFLRAFHEVAMARLRYLRRIHEKIERERRKAIRERAKLLLESLKQRQLTVYMVFSYDSLKSANIDKNLIEQYGVELDDLILSLAEYSTNAFSGVPPTEQRPDKIKAVGRYYYAPFNPEEIHTTACAIRLTPKTARVLHGLEADFYVIAINTPEGLISMVVERSNPVYHLVEYLRKITRRKGRRERHTRKKKGHYGVIRPDEPIHMVYTNWFEERYSIPLKHALVCKYCLKKYNAHSVGLPERAMRLGDVNIIAIIGRKGKLTKKIGAKRDLLATFER
;
A
#
# COMPACT_ATOMS: atom_id res chain seq x y z
N MET A 1 34.00 31.19 -85.14
CA MET A 1 33.65 31.06 -83.70
C MET A 1 32.27 30.36 -83.42
N PRO A 2 32.01 29.11 -83.85
CA PRO A 2 30.74 28.42 -83.54
C PRO A 2 30.78 27.51 -82.29
N ARG A 3 31.95 27.02 -81.87
CA ARG A 3 32.08 26.07 -80.74
C ARG A 3 31.78 26.70 -79.37
N HIS A 4 32.14 27.97 -79.16
CA HIS A 4 31.94 28.70 -77.89
C HIS A 4 30.46 28.95 -77.57
N ARG A 5 29.65 29.33 -78.56
CA ARG A 5 28.20 29.55 -78.39
C ARG A 5 27.45 28.26 -78.02
N ARG A 6 27.92 27.10 -78.51
CA ARG A 6 27.32 25.79 -78.22
C ARG A 6 27.63 25.34 -76.78
N SER A 7 28.83 25.61 -76.26
CA SER A 7 29.19 25.33 -74.86
C SER A 7 28.49 26.25 -73.87
N GLU A 8 28.31 27.53 -74.20
CA GLU A 8 27.56 28.48 -73.36
C GLU A 8 26.07 28.12 -73.30
N ARG A 9 25.44 27.76 -74.42
CA ARG A 9 24.06 27.24 -74.42
C ARG A 9 23.92 25.97 -73.58
N LYS A 10 24.86 25.01 -73.69
CA LYS A 10 24.86 23.81 -72.83
C LYS A 10 25.03 24.14 -71.34
N ARG A 11 25.86 25.13 -70.97
CA ARG A 11 26.02 25.58 -69.58
C ARG A 11 24.78 26.33 -69.07
N SER A 12 24.17 27.15 -69.92
CA SER A 12 22.89 27.83 -69.66
C SER A 12 21.77 26.84 -69.39
N ASP A 13 21.58 25.86 -70.27
CA ASP A 13 20.57 24.81 -70.12
C ASP A 13 20.80 23.98 -68.86
N LYS A 14 22.07 23.68 -68.54
CA LYS A 14 22.41 22.93 -67.31
C LYS A 14 22.08 23.73 -66.04
N ARG A 15 22.39 25.04 -66.02
CA ARG A 15 22.03 25.94 -64.90
C ARG A 15 20.51 26.09 -64.73
N LEU A 16 19.79 26.22 -65.84
CA LEU A 16 18.32 26.29 -65.82
C LEU A 16 17.71 24.98 -65.30
N ARG A 17 18.23 23.82 -65.73
CA ARG A 17 17.82 22.51 -65.22
C ARG A 17 18.13 22.34 -63.73
N GLU A 18 19.31 22.73 -63.26
CA GLU A 18 19.67 22.65 -61.84
C GLU A 18 18.75 23.53 -60.96
N ASN A 19 18.45 24.75 -61.41
CA ASN A 19 17.50 25.62 -60.71
C ASN A 19 16.08 25.05 -60.69
N TYR A 20 15.64 24.46 -61.80
CA TYR A 20 14.34 23.80 -61.89
C TYR A 20 14.26 22.59 -60.94
N ILE A 21 15.28 21.72 -60.93
CA ILE A 21 15.37 20.56 -60.02
C ILE A 21 15.33 21.02 -58.56
N ARG A 22 16.05 22.09 -58.20
CA ARG A 22 16.02 22.64 -56.83
C ARG A 22 14.64 23.14 -56.45
N GLN A 23 13.96 23.89 -57.31
CA GLN A 23 12.60 24.38 -57.05
C GLN A 23 11.62 23.22 -56.87
N LEU A 24 11.72 22.20 -57.72
CA LEU A 24 10.88 21.01 -57.68
C LEU A 24 11.12 20.19 -56.40
N ALA A 25 12.38 20.05 -55.98
CA ALA A 25 12.74 19.40 -54.71
C ALA A 25 12.20 20.16 -53.49
N VAL A 26 12.25 21.49 -53.48
CA VAL A 26 11.68 22.32 -52.40
C VAL A 26 10.17 22.18 -52.34
N GLN A 27 9.49 22.14 -53.49
CA GLN A 27 8.04 21.91 -53.56
C GLN A 27 7.66 20.54 -53.01
N PHE A 28 8.38 19.48 -53.40
CA PHE A 28 8.16 18.14 -52.87
C PHE A 28 8.40 18.07 -51.36
N LEU A 29 9.50 18.64 -50.86
CA LEU A 29 9.80 18.67 -49.43
C LEU A 29 8.72 19.39 -48.62
N ARG A 30 8.18 20.50 -49.13
CA ARG A 30 7.06 21.20 -48.50
C ARG A 30 5.81 20.34 -48.46
N ALA A 31 5.45 19.71 -49.58
CA ALA A 31 4.29 18.82 -49.65
C ALA A 31 4.43 17.61 -48.69
N PHE A 32 5.60 16.98 -48.63
CA PHE A 32 5.86 15.89 -47.68
C PHE A 32 5.78 16.36 -46.23
N HIS A 33 6.33 17.54 -45.91
CA HIS A 33 6.26 18.12 -44.57
C HIS A 33 4.81 18.42 -44.16
N GLU A 34 4.00 18.98 -45.06
CA GLU A 34 2.59 19.26 -44.80
C GLU A 34 1.80 17.98 -44.53
N VAL A 35 2.00 16.93 -45.33
CA VAL A 35 1.37 15.62 -45.11
C VAL A 35 1.81 14.99 -43.79
N ALA A 36 3.11 15.05 -43.47
CA ALA A 36 3.64 14.54 -42.20
C ALA A 36 3.03 15.29 -41.00
N MET A 37 2.95 16.62 -41.07
CA MET A 37 2.36 17.45 -40.03
C MET A 37 0.84 17.25 -39.89
N ALA A 38 0.14 16.97 -40.99
CA ALA A 38 -1.28 16.61 -40.96
C ALA A 38 -1.52 15.27 -40.25
N ARG A 39 -0.68 14.26 -40.55
CA ARG A 39 -0.72 12.94 -39.88
C ARG A 39 -0.39 13.05 -38.38
N LEU A 40 0.63 13.82 -38.01
CA LEU A 40 0.97 14.09 -36.62
C LEU A 40 -0.19 14.74 -35.85
N ARG A 41 -0.85 15.73 -36.45
CA ARG A 41 -2.05 16.36 -35.87
C ARG A 41 -3.19 15.36 -35.68
N TYR A 42 -3.40 14.47 -36.65
CA TYR A 42 -4.41 13.42 -36.57
C TYR A 42 -4.12 12.42 -35.43
N LEU A 43 -2.89 11.93 -35.33
CA LEU A 43 -2.47 11.03 -34.25
C LEU A 43 -2.60 11.69 -32.88
N ARG A 44 -2.24 12.97 -32.76
CA ARG A 44 -2.40 13.74 -31.52
C ARG A 44 -3.86 13.82 -31.07
N ARG A 45 -4.79 14.04 -32.01
CA ARG A 45 -6.24 14.04 -31.72
C ARG A 45 -6.75 12.68 -31.26
N ILE A 46 -6.27 11.59 -31.86
CA ILE A 46 -6.61 10.22 -31.42
C ILE A 46 -6.11 10.00 -29.99
N HIS A 47 -4.85 10.35 -29.72
CA HIS A 47 -4.27 10.19 -28.39
C HIS A 47 -5.01 11.02 -27.34
N GLU A 48 -5.37 12.26 -27.65
CA GLU A 48 -6.21 13.09 -26.78
C GLU A 48 -7.59 12.48 -26.53
N LYS A 49 -8.22 11.87 -27.54
CA LYS A 49 -9.49 11.15 -27.36
C LYS A 49 -9.34 9.97 -26.39
N ILE A 50 -8.32 9.13 -26.61
CA ILE A 50 -8.02 7.98 -25.75
C ILE A 50 -7.76 8.43 -24.31
N GLU A 51 -6.95 9.49 -24.12
CA GLU A 51 -6.71 10.04 -22.79
C GLU A 51 -7.99 10.56 -22.12
N ARG A 52 -8.85 11.26 -22.86
CA ARG A 52 -10.12 11.78 -22.34
C ARG A 52 -11.05 10.64 -21.93
N GLU A 53 -11.17 9.60 -22.75
CA GLU A 53 -11.97 8.40 -22.44
C GLU A 53 -11.41 7.66 -21.22
N ARG A 54 -10.08 7.46 -21.15
CA ARG A 54 -9.42 6.88 -19.98
C ARG A 54 -9.69 7.69 -18.71
N ARG A 55 -9.59 9.02 -18.76
CA ARG A 55 -9.91 9.91 -17.62
C ARG A 55 -11.39 9.84 -17.23
N LYS A 56 -12.31 9.73 -18.19
CA LYS A 56 -13.74 9.53 -17.90
C LYS A 56 -14.00 8.20 -17.19
N ALA A 57 -13.45 7.10 -17.72
CA ALA A 57 -13.59 5.77 -17.10
C ALA A 57 -13.00 5.72 -15.69
N ILE A 58 -11.87 6.40 -15.45
CA ILE A 58 -11.28 6.54 -14.11
C ILE A 58 -12.22 7.31 -13.17
N ARG A 59 -12.82 8.43 -13.62
CA ARG A 59 -13.78 9.18 -12.80
C ARG A 59 -15.03 8.36 -12.48
N GLU A 60 -15.55 7.60 -13.42
CA GLU A 60 -16.71 6.73 -13.21
C GLU A 60 -16.40 5.61 -12.20
N ARG A 61 -15.27 4.92 -12.35
CA ARG A 61 -14.81 3.96 -11.34
C ARG A 61 -14.58 4.60 -9.97
N ALA A 62 -14.01 5.80 -9.92
CA ALA A 62 -13.82 6.54 -8.68
C ALA A 62 -15.16 6.89 -8.02
N LYS A 63 -16.18 7.32 -8.79
CA LYS A 63 -17.54 7.56 -8.29
C LYS A 63 -18.17 6.30 -7.70
N LEU A 64 -18.11 5.18 -8.41
CA LEU A 64 -18.62 3.89 -7.92
C LEU A 64 -17.92 3.44 -6.63
N LEU A 65 -16.60 3.60 -6.55
CA LEU A 65 -15.84 3.35 -5.33
C LEU A 65 -16.27 4.28 -4.19
N LEU A 66 -16.47 5.57 -4.48
CA LEU A 66 -16.86 6.59 -3.50
C LEU A 66 -18.29 6.36 -2.98
N GLU A 67 -19.22 5.93 -3.83
CA GLU A 67 -20.56 5.51 -3.43
C GLU A 67 -20.52 4.26 -2.55
N SER A 68 -19.70 3.26 -2.91
CA SER A 68 -19.49 2.07 -2.07
C SER A 68 -18.90 2.43 -0.70
N LEU A 69 -18.04 3.46 -0.63
CA LEU A 69 -17.48 3.98 0.61
C LEU A 69 -18.52 4.76 1.42
N LYS A 70 -19.38 5.57 0.79
CA LYS A 70 -20.48 6.30 1.45
C LYS A 70 -21.53 5.36 2.05
N GLN A 71 -21.94 4.33 1.30
CA GLN A 71 -22.85 3.30 1.80
C GLN A 71 -22.25 2.56 3.01
N ARG A 72 -20.94 2.31 3.00
CA ARG A 72 -20.22 1.74 4.16
C ARG A 72 -20.09 2.71 5.33
N GLN A 73 -19.94 4.01 5.07
CA GLN A 73 -19.88 5.04 6.12
C GLN A 73 -21.20 5.11 6.91
N LEU A 74 -22.36 5.08 6.23
CA LEU A 74 -23.69 5.14 6.87
C LEU A 74 -23.95 3.99 7.87
N THR A 75 -23.44 2.79 7.62
CA THR A 75 -23.55 1.66 8.56
C THR A 75 -22.68 1.78 9.82
N VAL A 76 -21.74 2.73 9.88
CA VAL A 76 -20.75 2.86 10.98
C VAL A 76 -21.10 4.03 11.94
N TYR A 77 -22.12 4.83 11.62
CA TYR A 77 -22.31 6.16 12.22
C TYR A 77 -22.87 6.24 13.63
N MET A 78 -23.38 5.17 14.24
CA MET A 78 -23.75 5.25 15.65
C MET A 78 -22.52 4.96 16.52
N VAL A 79 -21.75 6.02 16.81
CA VAL A 79 -20.83 6.22 17.96
C VAL A 79 -19.30 5.99 17.78
N PHE A 80 -18.75 5.37 16.72
CA PHE A 80 -17.40 4.73 16.87
C PHE A 80 -16.18 5.22 16.02
N SER A 81 -16.15 6.40 15.38
CA SER A 81 -15.48 6.50 14.07
C SER A 81 -14.29 7.46 13.79
N TYR A 82 -13.65 8.16 14.73
CA TYR A 82 -12.63 9.16 14.31
C TYR A 82 -11.37 8.52 13.66
N ASP A 83 -10.83 7.44 14.23
CA ASP A 83 -9.63 6.77 13.71
C ASP A 83 -9.87 6.02 12.40
N SER A 84 -11.04 5.37 12.25
CA SER A 84 -11.42 4.68 11.01
C SER A 84 -11.62 5.68 9.87
N LEU A 85 -12.28 6.81 10.15
CA LEU A 85 -12.46 7.89 9.16
C LEU A 85 -11.12 8.52 8.78
N LYS A 86 -10.22 8.78 9.75
CA LYS A 86 -8.87 9.28 9.47
C LYS A 86 -8.11 8.35 8.51
N SER A 87 -8.06 7.05 8.81
CA SER A 87 -7.40 6.08 7.92
C SER A 87 -8.04 6.02 6.54
N ALA A 88 -9.37 6.02 6.46
CA ALA A 88 -10.08 5.98 5.19
C ALA A 88 -9.84 7.25 4.35
N ASN A 89 -9.74 8.41 4.99
CA ASN A 89 -9.43 9.67 4.32
C ASN A 89 -7.99 9.71 3.78
N ILE A 90 -7.01 9.19 4.54
CA ILE A 90 -5.62 9.08 4.07
C ILE A 90 -5.54 8.12 2.87
N ASP A 91 -6.16 6.94 2.98
CA ASP A 91 -6.25 5.99 1.86
C ASP A 91 -6.90 6.63 0.63
N LYS A 92 -8.02 7.36 0.82
CA LYS A 92 -8.71 8.06 -0.27
C LYS A 92 -7.81 9.09 -0.94
N ASN A 93 -7.11 9.92 -0.16
CA ASN A 93 -6.21 10.94 -0.70
C ASN A 93 -5.07 10.32 -1.51
N LEU A 94 -4.48 9.21 -1.04
CA LEU A 94 -3.43 8.49 -1.78
C LEU A 94 -3.97 7.90 -3.08
N ILE A 95 -5.19 7.35 -3.07
CA ILE A 95 -5.86 6.85 -4.27
C ILE A 95 -6.13 7.97 -5.27
N GLU A 96 -6.58 9.14 -4.82
CA GLU A 96 -6.86 10.29 -5.69
C GLU A 96 -5.57 10.89 -6.28
N GLN A 97 -4.47 10.92 -5.52
CA GLN A 97 -3.19 11.46 -5.96
C GLN A 97 -2.45 10.56 -6.95
N TYR A 98 -2.36 9.25 -6.67
CA TYR A 98 -1.52 8.33 -7.44
C TYR A 98 -2.32 7.44 -8.41
N GLY A 99 -3.63 7.30 -8.22
CA GLY A 99 -4.50 6.56 -9.12
C GLY A 99 -4.06 5.11 -9.32
N VAL A 100 -3.79 4.74 -10.58
CA VAL A 100 -3.36 3.38 -10.98
C VAL A 100 -1.91 3.12 -10.59
N GLU A 101 -1.05 4.15 -10.60
CA GLU A 101 0.37 3.99 -10.21
C GLU A 101 0.52 3.52 -8.76
N LEU A 102 -0.49 3.75 -7.92
CA LEU A 102 -0.50 3.29 -6.54
C LEU A 102 -0.38 1.77 -6.42
N ASP A 103 -0.95 1.02 -7.37
CA ASP A 103 -0.92 -0.44 -7.35
C ASP A 103 0.50 -0.96 -7.58
N ASP A 104 1.20 -0.38 -8.56
CA ASP A 104 2.61 -0.68 -8.82
C ASP A 104 3.49 -0.32 -7.62
N LEU A 105 3.26 0.85 -6.99
CA LEU A 105 4.01 1.27 -5.81
C LEU A 105 3.78 0.35 -4.61
N ILE A 106 2.55 -0.17 -4.43
CA ILE A 106 2.24 -1.16 -3.39
C ILE A 106 2.95 -2.49 -3.67
N LEU A 107 3.05 -2.91 -4.93
CA LEU A 107 3.80 -4.11 -5.32
C LEU A 107 5.30 -3.95 -5.07
N SER A 108 5.89 -2.79 -5.39
CA SER A 108 7.29 -2.51 -5.04
C SER A 108 7.52 -2.54 -3.52
N LEU A 109 6.60 -1.99 -2.72
CA LEU A 109 6.66 -2.12 -1.26
C LEU A 109 6.53 -3.58 -0.80
N ALA A 110 5.78 -4.41 -1.53
CA ALA A 110 5.66 -5.83 -1.25
C ALA A 110 6.99 -6.56 -1.49
N GLU A 111 7.69 -6.24 -2.57
CA GLU A 111 9.05 -6.72 -2.84
C GLU A 111 10.03 -6.26 -1.76
N TYR A 112 9.86 -5.06 -1.20
CA TYR A 112 10.69 -4.61 -0.09
C TYR A 112 10.40 -5.39 1.19
N SER A 113 9.12 -5.71 1.42
CA SER A 113 8.71 -6.58 2.50
C SER A 113 9.28 -7.99 2.33
N THR A 114 9.27 -8.59 1.13
CA THR A 114 9.85 -9.93 0.91
C THR A 114 11.37 -9.91 1.11
N ASN A 115 12.07 -8.87 0.64
CA ASN A 115 13.52 -8.74 0.71
C ASN A 115 14.06 -8.17 2.03
N ALA A 116 13.19 -7.83 2.99
CA ALA A 116 13.58 -7.27 4.29
C ALA A 116 14.22 -5.88 4.24
N PHE A 117 13.89 -5.06 3.23
CA PHE A 117 14.48 -3.73 3.12
C PHE A 117 13.87 -2.76 4.14
N SER A 118 14.72 -2.20 5.01
CA SER A 118 14.34 -1.15 5.95
C SER A 118 14.33 0.24 5.31
N GLY A 119 15.05 0.41 4.19
CA GLY A 119 15.20 1.64 3.41
C GLY A 119 14.68 1.48 1.98
N VAL A 120 14.74 2.56 1.20
CA VAL A 120 14.56 2.46 -0.26
C VAL A 120 15.89 2.05 -0.88
N PRO A 121 15.95 0.98 -1.69
CA PRO A 121 17.17 0.57 -2.35
C PRO A 121 17.66 1.64 -3.35
N PRO A 122 18.97 1.80 -3.54
CA PRO A 122 19.54 2.83 -4.42
C PRO A 122 19.24 2.58 -5.90
N THR A 123 18.86 1.36 -6.26
CA THR A 123 18.48 0.95 -7.63
C THR A 123 17.08 1.40 -8.03
N GLU A 124 16.30 1.94 -7.09
CA GLU A 124 14.90 2.28 -7.33
C GLU A 124 14.75 3.53 -8.20
N GLN A 125 13.92 3.44 -9.25
CA GLN A 125 13.75 4.52 -10.23
C GLN A 125 12.94 5.70 -9.67
N ARG A 126 12.03 5.45 -8.72
CA ARG A 126 11.08 6.46 -8.18
C ARG A 126 11.09 6.52 -6.66
N PRO A 127 12.22 6.88 -6.02
CA PRO A 127 12.38 6.79 -4.57
C PRO A 127 11.43 7.72 -3.80
N ASP A 128 11.14 8.92 -4.32
CA ASP A 128 10.31 9.91 -3.61
C ASP A 128 8.85 9.48 -3.53
N LYS A 129 8.30 8.93 -4.62
CA LYS A 129 6.93 8.40 -4.65
C LYS A 129 6.78 7.22 -3.69
N ILE A 130 7.76 6.31 -3.67
CA ILE A 130 7.74 5.16 -2.75
C ILE A 130 7.86 5.60 -1.30
N LYS A 131 8.70 6.59 -0.98
CA LYS A 131 8.75 7.16 0.37
C LYS A 131 7.42 7.80 0.77
N ALA A 132 6.79 8.57 -0.13
CA ALA A 132 5.52 9.22 0.14
C ALA A 132 4.39 8.21 0.44
N VAL A 133 4.24 7.19 -0.41
CA VAL A 133 3.24 6.12 -0.25
C VAL A 133 3.58 5.22 0.95
N GLY A 134 4.86 4.88 1.09
CA GLY A 134 5.35 4.00 2.13
C GLY A 134 5.30 4.60 3.53
N ARG A 135 5.32 5.94 3.69
CA ARG A 135 5.04 6.60 5.00
C ARG A 135 3.74 6.14 5.63
N TYR A 136 2.74 5.76 4.82
CA TYR A 136 1.48 5.25 5.34
C TYR A 136 1.41 3.72 5.34
N TYR A 137 1.79 3.07 4.24
CA TYR A 137 1.63 1.62 4.06
C TYR A 137 2.78 0.78 4.59
N TYR A 138 4.00 1.30 4.71
CA TYR A 138 5.18 0.50 5.05
C TYR A 138 5.69 0.84 6.45
N ALA A 139 5.72 -0.16 7.32
CA ALA A 139 5.99 0.06 8.74
C ALA A 139 7.37 0.70 9.03
N PRO A 140 8.48 0.35 8.35
CA PRO A 140 9.76 1.03 8.52
C PRO A 140 9.73 2.53 8.19
N PHE A 141 8.86 2.97 7.28
CA PHE A 141 8.73 4.38 6.89
C PHE A 141 7.67 5.12 7.70
N ASN A 142 6.96 4.42 8.58
CA ASN A 142 5.94 4.99 9.47
C ASN A 142 6.39 4.93 10.94
N PRO A 143 7.44 5.68 11.32
CA PRO A 143 7.95 5.66 12.68
C PRO A 143 6.97 6.29 13.67
N GLU A 144 6.00 7.11 13.26
CA GLU A 144 5.13 7.85 14.18
C GLU A 144 3.88 7.07 14.62
N GLU A 145 3.27 6.31 13.71
CA GLU A 145 2.09 5.51 14.04
C GLU A 145 2.47 4.05 14.38
N ILE A 146 3.47 3.49 13.71
CA ILE A 146 3.82 2.06 13.83
C ILE A 146 5.30 1.93 14.21
N HIS A 147 5.64 2.18 15.49
CA HIS A 147 6.98 1.98 16.04
C HIS A 147 7.43 0.51 15.96
N THR A 148 7.92 0.07 14.80
CA THR A 148 8.28 -1.31 14.56
C THR A 148 9.43 -1.47 13.59
N THR A 149 10.38 -2.34 13.94
CA THR A 149 11.48 -2.76 13.04
C THR A 149 11.05 -3.80 12.01
N ALA A 150 9.77 -4.15 11.95
CA ALA A 150 9.32 -5.20 11.02
C ALA A 150 9.14 -4.59 9.63
N CYS A 151 9.77 -5.20 8.63
CA CYS A 151 9.57 -4.89 7.21
C CYS A 151 8.22 -5.44 6.74
N ALA A 152 7.15 -4.76 7.15
CA ALA A 152 5.77 -5.20 7.00
C ALA A 152 4.91 -4.11 6.38
N ILE A 153 3.86 -4.54 5.67
CA ILE A 153 2.88 -3.67 5.04
C ILE A 153 1.62 -3.61 5.88
N ARG A 154 1.10 -2.40 6.09
CA ARG A 154 -0.22 -2.13 6.66
C ARG A 154 -1.30 -2.63 5.71
N LEU A 155 -2.13 -3.53 6.20
CA LEU A 155 -3.29 -4.00 5.46
C LEU A 155 -4.42 -2.99 5.59
N THR A 156 -4.86 -2.47 4.44
CA THR A 156 -6.05 -1.66 4.26
C THR A 156 -6.90 -2.32 3.16
N PRO A 157 -8.17 -1.91 2.96
CA PRO A 157 -8.97 -2.44 1.87
C PRO A 157 -8.31 -2.29 0.50
N LYS A 158 -7.44 -1.30 0.30
CA LYS A 158 -6.69 -1.11 -0.96
C LYS A 158 -5.52 -2.09 -1.06
N THR A 159 -4.64 -2.14 -0.06
CA THR A 159 -3.47 -3.05 -0.10
C THR A 159 -3.89 -4.51 -0.11
N ALA A 160 -4.94 -4.89 0.61
CA ALA A 160 -5.46 -6.26 0.60
C ALA A 160 -6.03 -6.69 -0.76
N ARG A 161 -6.52 -5.75 -1.58
CA ARG A 161 -6.97 -6.04 -2.96
C ARG A 161 -5.78 -6.23 -3.90
N VAL A 162 -4.76 -5.38 -3.79
CA VAL A 162 -3.56 -5.45 -4.64
C VAL A 162 -2.76 -6.71 -4.34
N LEU A 163 -2.62 -7.05 -3.06
CA LEU A 163 -1.81 -8.16 -2.58
C LEU A 163 -2.61 -9.46 -2.45
N HIS A 164 -3.79 -9.53 -3.06
CA HIS A 164 -4.68 -10.67 -2.95
C HIS A 164 -4.00 -11.94 -3.49
N GLY A 165 -4.01 -13.02 -2.71
CA GLY A 165 -3.41 -14.30 -3.09
C GLY A 165 -1.93 -14.45 -2.76
N LEU A 166 -1.26 -13.41 -2.23
CA LEU A 166 0.11 -13.53 -1.73
C LEU A 166 0.15 -14.18 -0.35
N GLU A 167 1.17 -14.98 -0.10
CA GLU A 167 1.44 -15.54 1.23
C GLU A 167 2.03 -14.47 2.15
N ALA A 168 1.55 -14.42 3.39
CA ALA A 168 2.02 -13.46 4.38
C ALA A 168 1.93 -13.99 5.82
N ASP A 169 2.81 -13.47 6.67
CA ASP A 169 2.71 -13.62 8.12
C ASP A 169 1.99 -12.41 8.71
N PHE A 170 0.83 -12.64 9.31
CA PHE A 170 -0.04 -11.59 9.82
C PHE A 170 0.35 -11.20 11.26
N TYR A 171 0.33 -9.90 11.53
CA TYR A 171 0.47 -9.37 12.89
C TYR A 171 -0.58 -8.31 13.15
N VAL A 172 -1.07 -8.28 14.39
CA VAL A 172 -1.93 -7.22 14.89
C VAL A 172 -1.08 -6.28 15.74
N ILE A 173 -1.05 -5.00 15.37
CA ILE A 173 -0.37 -3.96 16.12
C ILE A 173 -1.41 -3.07 16.77
N ALA A 174 -1.34 -2.97 18.09
CA ALA A 174 -2.11 -2.01 18.85
C ALA A 174 -1.20 -0.90 19.39
N ILE A 175 -1.61 0.35 19.18
CA ILE A 175 -0.97 1.51 19.79
C ILE A 175 -1.64 1.77 21.13
N ASN A 176 -0.87 1.70 22.20
CA ASN A 176 -1.32 2.01 23.55
C ASN A 176 -0.48 3.16 24.10
N THR A 177 -1.11 4.10 24.78
CA THR A 177 -0.40 5.00 25.69
C THR A 177 -0.11 4.25 27.00
N PRO A 178 1.00 4.59 27.70
CA PRO A 178 1.30 4.01 29.00
C PRO A 178 0.15 4.22 29.99
N GLU A 179 -0.49 5.39 29.98
CA GLU A 179 -1.65 5.74 30.81
C GLU A 179 -2.85 4.81 30.57
N GLY A 180 -3.07 4.39 29.32
CA GLY A 180 -4.10 3.42 28.95
C GLY A 180 -3.85 2.00 29.47
N LEU A 181 -2.66 1.70 30.01
CA LEU A 181 -2.32 0.44 30.67
C LEU A 181 -2.42 0.55 32.21
N ILE A 182 -2.53 1.76 32.77
CA ILE A 182 -2.07 2.07 34.13
C ILE A 182 -3.08 1.93 35.28
N SER A 183 -4.38 1.70 35.09
CA SER A 183 -5.24 1.68 36.29
C SER A 183 -4.99 0.44 37.18
N MET A 184 -4.23 0.64 38.26
CA MET A 184 -4.02 -0.31 39.37
C MET A 184 -5.33 -0.59 40.14
N VAL A 185 -6.32 0.30 40.00
CA VAL A 185 -7.58 0.27 40.77
C VAL A 185 -8.70 -0.46 40.03
N VAL A 186 -8.52 -0.79 38.75
CA VAL A 186 -9.58 -1.49 37.99
C VAL A 186 -9.33 -2.98 38.08
N GLU A 187 -10.27 -3.69 38.71
CA GLU A 187 -10.31 -5.15 38.74
C GLU A 187 -10.26 -5.67 37.29
N ARG A 188 -9.25 -6.49 37.01
CA ARG A 188 -9.14 -7.18 35.72
C ARG A 188 -9.65 -8.59 35.90
N SER A 189 -10.28 -9.13 34.86
CA SER A 189 -10.75 -10.52 34.86
C SER A 189 -9.64 -11.55 35.06
N ASN A 190 -8.36 -11.16 34.96
CA ASN A 190 -7.23 -12.04 35.22
C ASN A 190 -6.06 -11.31 35.93
N PRO A 191 -5.72 -11.69 37.17
CA PRO A 191 -4.66 -11.04 37.95
C PRO A 191 -3.24 -11.34 37.42
N VAL A 192 -3.03 -12.45 36.71
CA VAL A 192 -1.71 -12.80 36.12
C VAL A 192 -1.34 -11.84 34.99
N TYR A 193 -2.33 -11.44 34.17
CA TYR A 193 -2.10 -10.43 33.12
C TYR A 193 -1.69 -9.08 33.70
N HIS A 194 -2.25 -8.73 34.86
CA HIS A 194 -1.89 -7.50 35.57
C HIS A 194 -0.41 -7.52 36.00
N LEU A 195 0.05 -8.62 36.61
CA LEU A 195 1.43 -8.79 37.04
C LEU A 195 2.41 -8.74 35.85
N VAL A 196 2.10 -9.43 34.75
CA VAL A 196 2.95 -9.45 33.54
C VAL A 196 3.03 -8.06 32.90
N GLU A 197 1.92 -7.32 32.79
CA GLU A 197 1.97 -5.95 32.28
C GLU A 197 2.74 -5.00 33.20
N TYR A 198 2.60 -5.17 34.53
CA TYR A 198 3.32 -4.40 35.53
C TYR A 198 4.84 -4.65 35.49
N LEU A 199 5.29 -5.91 35.46
CA LEU A 199 6.71 -6.27 35.33
C LEU A 199 7.31 -5.79 34.00
N ARG A 200 6.53 -5.86 32.91
CA ARG A 200 6.93 -5.35 31.60
C ARG A 200 7.05 -3.82 31.58
N LYS A 201 6.40 -3.13 32.52
CA LYS A 201 6.51 -1.68 32.71
C LYS A 201 7.76 -1.33 33.53
N ILE A 202 8.03 -2.04 34.62
CA ILE A 202 9.22 -1.85 35.46
C ILE A 202 10.51 -2.02 34.63
N THR A 203 10.52 -3.00 33.74
CA THR A 203 11.70 -3.29 32.90
C THR A 203 11.94 -2.30 31.76
N ARG A 204 11.10 -1.26 31.58
CA ARG A 204 11.15 -0.36 30.41
C ARG A 204 11.45 1.10 30.75
N ARG A 205 12.59 1.59 30.25
CA ARG A 205 13.06 2.99 30.32
C ARG A 205 12.36 3.95 29.32
N LYS A 206 11.03 3.94 29.21
CA LYS A 206 10.30 4.84 28.28
C LYS A 206 9.56 5.97 29.01
N GLY A 207 9.57 7.17 28.43
CA GLY A 207 8.90 8.35 29.02
C GLY A 207 7.36 8.26 29.02
N ARG A 208 6.70 9.03 29.90
CA ARG A 208 5.23 9.01 30.09
C ARG A 208 4.42 9.28 28.80
N ARG A 209 4.93 10.13 27.89
CA ARG A 209 4.25 10.52 26.64
C ARG A 209 4.61 9.66 25.43
N GLU A 210 5.51 8.69 25.58
CA GLU A 210 5.89 7.82 24.47
C GLU A 210 4.78 6.81 24.14
N ARG A 211 4.40 6.75 22.86
CA ARG A 211 3.46 5.73 22.38
C ARG A 211 4.12 4.35 22.38
N HIS A 212 3.35 3.36 22.79
CA HIS A 212 3.81 1.97 22.80
C HIS A 212 3.06 1.15 21.74
N THR A 213 3.80 0.47 20.88
CA THR A 213 3.25 -0.51 19.94
C THR A 213 3.34 -1.91 20.52
N ARG A 214 2.19 -2.55 20.76
CA ARG A 214 2.12 -3.98 21.07
C ARG A 214 1.93 -4.75 19.76
N LYS A 215 2.96 -5.48 19.35
CA LYS A 215 2.84 -6.48 18.28
C LYS A 215 2.30 -7.79 18.85
N LYS A 216 1.26 -8.33 18.24
CA LYS A 216 0.79 -9.70 18.45
C LYS A 216 0.93 -10.44 17.15
N LYS A 217 1.58 -11.59 17.23
CA LYS A 217 1.76 -12.45 16.09
C LYS A 217 0.46 -13.21 15.85
N GLY A 218 -0.08 -13.12 14.63
CA GLY A 218 -1.14 -13.94 14.09
C GLY A 218 -0.61 -15.29 13.65
N HIS A 219 -0.94 -15.64 12.43
CA HIS A 219 -0.51 -16.86 11.76
C HIS A 219 0.09 -16.53 10.39
N TYR A 220 0.66 -17.55 9.77
CA TYR A 220 1.07 -17.50 8.38
C TYR A 220 -0.08 -18.03 7.51
N GLY A 221 -0.45 -17.27 6.49
CA GLY A 221 -1.57 -17.60 5.62
C GLY A 221 -1.52 -16.86 4.30
N VAL A 222 -2.65 -16.79 3.60
CA VAL A 222 -2.77 -16.12 2.31
C VAL A 222 -3.65 -14.88 2.47
N ILE A 223 -3.31 -13.79 1.81
CA ILE A 223 -4.13 -12.57 1.83
C ILE A 223 -5.41 -12.82 1.03
N ARG A 224 -6.46 -13.25 1.72
CA ARG A 224 -7.82 -13.49 1.19
C ARG A 224 -8.87 -12.82 2.10
N PRO A 225 -10.03 -12.42 1.58
CA PRO A 225 -11.07 -11.77 2.38
C PRO A 225 -11.52 -12.58 3.61
N ASP A 226 -11.54 -13.90 3.48
CA ASP A 226 -12.04 -14.82 4.51
C ASP A 226 -10.93 -15.39 5.40
N GLU A 227 -9.68 -14.94 5.20
CA GLU A 227 -8.53 -15.40 5.97
C GLU A 227 -8.75 -15.14 7.48
N PRO A 228 -8.64 -16.15 8.36
CA PRO A 228 -8.93 -15.99 9.78
C PRO A 228 -7.81 -15.26 10.49
N ILE A 229 -8.04 -14.03 10.93
CA ILE A 229 -7.07 -13.27 11.72
C ILE A 229 -7.29 -13.50 13.19
N HIS A 230 -6.27 -14.02 13.86
CA HIS A 230 -6.28 -14.26 15.29
C HIS A 230 -6.15 -12.97 16.10
N MET A 231 -7.18 -12.68 16.90
CA MET A 231 -7.36 -11.42 17.60
C MET A 231 -7.14 -11.53 19.11
N VAL A 232 -7.55 -12.65 19.71
CA VAL A 232 -7.47 -12.91 21.15
C VAL A 232 -6.52 -14.06 21.41
N TYR A 233 -5.56 -13.80 22.29
CA TYR A 233 -4.60 -14.77 22.78
C TYR A 233 -4.83 -15.01 24.26
N THR A 234 -4.66 -16.25 24.73
CA THR A 234 -4.57 -16.57 26.17
C THR A 234 -3.23 -16.11 26.77
N ASN A 235 -3.09 -16.26 28.09
CA ASN A 235 -1.82 -16.06 28.79
C ASN A 235 -0.69 -16.91 28.18
N TRP A 236 -1.06 -18.07 27.64
CA TRP A 236 -0.18 -19.04 27.00
C TRP A 236 0.02 -18.78 25.50
N PHE A 237 -0.46 -17.63 24.99
CA PHE A 237 -0.47 -17.28 23.57
C PHE A 237 -1.29 -18.24 22.69
N GLU A 238 -2.28 -18.92 23.25
CA GLU A 238 -3.19 -19.76 22.46
C GLU A 238 -4.27 -18.89 21.84
N GLU A 239 -4.59 -19.18 20.58
CA GLU A 239 -5.56 -18.45 19.78
C GLU A 239 -6.98 -18.86 20.23
N ARG A 240 -7.76 -17.91 20.76
CA ARG A 240 -9.16 -18.18 21.18
C ARG A 240 -10.21 -17.69 20.19
N TYR A 241 -9.94 -16.57 19.52
CA TYR A 241 -10.90 -15.94 18.61
C TYR A 241 -10.22 -15.44 17.36
N SER A 242 -10.79 -15.81 16.22
CA SER A 242 -10.41 -15.36 14.89
C SER A 242 -11.56 -14.64 14.20
N ILE A 243 -11.22 -13.71 13.31
CA ILE A 243 -12.16 -12.91 12.53
C ILE A 243 -11.69 -12.89 11.08
N PRO A 244 -12.57 -12.98 10.08
CA PRO A 244 -12.14 -12.88 8.68
C PRO A 244 -11.49 -11.53 8.40
N LEU A 245 -10.42 -11.52 7.59
CA LEU A 245 -9.66 -10.33 7.21
C LEU A 245 -10.57 -9.19 6.72
N LYS A 246 -11.60 -9.50 5.93
CA LYS A 246 -12.57 -8.51 5.42
C LYS A 246 -13.26 -7.76 6.57
N HIS A 247 -13.72 -8.47 7.59
CA HIS A 247 -14.35 -7.84 8.76
C HIS A 247 -13.33 -7.06 9.58
N ALA A 248 -12.13 -7.62 9.73
CA ALA A 248 -11.04 -7.01 10.46
C ALA A 248 -10.62 -5.64 9.85
N LEU A 249 -10.56 -5.54 8.51
CA LEU A 249 -10.23 -4.31 7.80
C LEU A 249 -11.33 -3.24 7.86
N VAL A 250 -12.60 -3.65 7.95
CA VAL A 250 -13.75 -2.74 7.94
C VAL A 250 -14.10 -2.25 9.34
N CYS A 251 -14.16 -3.17 10.32
CA CYS A 251 -14.56 -2.85 11.68
C CYS A 251 -13.33 -2.65 12.59
N LYS A 252 -12.71 -1.47 12.53
CA LYS A 252 -11.64 -1.10 13.47
C LYS A 252 -12.08 -1.13 14.94
N TYR A 253 -13.34 -0.78 15.23
CA TYR A 253 -13.88 -0.89 16.57
C TYR A 253 -13.85 -2.33 17.08
N CYS A 254 -14.26 -3.28 16.25
CA CYS A 254 -14.20 -4.70 16.57
C CYS A 254 -12.76 -5.10 16.89
N LEU A 255 -11.78 -4.69 16.07
CA LEU A 255 -10.36 -4.92 16.35
C LEU A 255 -9.94 -4.40 17.74
N LYS A 256 -10.33 -3.16 18.07
CA LYS A 256 -10.04 -2.56 19.39
C LYS A 256 -10.70 -3.34 20.52
N LYS A 257 -11.97 -3.73 20.35
CA LYS A 257 -12.73 -4.51 21.33
C LYS A 257 -12.11 -5.86 21.61
N TYR A 258 -11.78 -6.64 20.58
CA TYR A 258 -11.11 -7.94 20.77
C TYR A 258 -9.71 -7.80 21.37
N ASN A 259 -8.96 -6.76 20.96
CA ASN A 259 -7.69 -6.45 21.59
C ASN A 259 -7.86 -6.09 23.08
N ALA A 260 -8.90 -5.36 23.45
CA ALA A 260 -9.23 -5.03 24.84
C ALA A 260 -9.65 -6.28 25.65
N HIS A 261 -10.45 -7.18 25.06
CA HIS A 261 -10.80 -8.46 25.67
C HIS A 261 -9.58 -9.31 26.03
N SER A 262 -8.56 -9.35 25.15
CA SER A 262 -7.32 -10.10 25.43
C SER A 262 -6.48 -9.52 26.58
N VAL A 263 -6.76 -8.28 26.99
CA VAL A 263 -6.12 -7.62 28.15
C VAL A 263 -6.96 -7.81 29.42
N GLY A 264 -8.18 -8.35 29.28
CA GLY A 264 -9.14 -8.53 30.38
C GLY A 264 -9.95 -7.29 30.73
N LEU A 265 -9.98 -6.26 29.86
CA LEU A 265 -10.66 -4.99 30.10
C LEU A 265 -11.41 -4.51 28.84
N PRO A 266 -12.58 -5.09 28.53
CA PRO A 266 -13.30 -4.79 27.30
C PRO A 266 -13.74 -3.32 27.19
N GLU A 267 -14.05 -2.68 28.31
CA GLU A 267 -14.46 -1.27 28.39
C GLU A 267 -13.38 -0.31 27.84
N ARG A 268 -12.11 -0.71 27.89
CA ARG A 268 -11.00 0.09 27.35
C ARG A 268 -10.94 0.13 25.83
N ALA A 269 -11.79 -0.62 25.12
CA ALA A 269 -11.86 -0.59 23.66
C ALA A 269 -11.97 0.85 23.09
N MET A 270 -12.67 1.75 23.80
CA MET A 270 -12.84 3.14 23.39
C MET A 270 -11.60 4.01 23.62
N ARG A 271 -10.74 3.63 24.58
CA ARG A 271 -9.55 4.40 24.97
C ARG A 271 -8.27 3.89 24.31
N LEU A 272 -8.32 2.73 23.65
CA LEU A 272 -7.20 2.20 22.88
C LEU A 272 -6.94 3.08 21.66
N GLY A 273 -5.66 3.31 21.38
CA GLY A 273 -5.23 3.96 20.16
C GLY A 273 -5.51 3.10 18.92
N ASP A 274 -4.96 3.51 17.79
CA ASP A 274 -5.24 2.84 16.53
C ASP A 274 -4.72 1.39 16.54
N VAL A 275 -5.53 0.46 16.04
CA VAL A 275 -5.18 -0.95 15.89
C VAL A 275 -5.12 -1.26 14.42
N ASN A 276 -3.97 -1.76 13.98
CA ASN A 276 -3.65 -1.99 12.58
C ASN A 276 -3.23 -3.44 12.39
N ILE A 277 -3.65 -4.01 11.27
CA ILE A 277 -3.15 -5.30 10.81
C ILE A 277 -1.98 -5.00 9.87
N ILE A 278 -0.86 -5.67 10.11
CA ILE A 278 0.29 -5.63 9.21
C ILE A 278 0.58 -7.05 8.71
N ALA A 279 1.15 -7.14 7.52
CA ALA A 279 1.54 -8.38 6.88
C ALA A 279 3.03 -8.32 6.49
N ILE A 280 3.78 -9.36 6.83
CA ILE A 280 5.12 -9.58 6.26
C ILE A 280 4.95 -10.53 5.08
N ILE A 281 5.26 -10.07 3.88
CA ILE A 281 4.98 -10.82 2.65
C ILE A 281 6.08 -11.85 2.40
N GLY A 282 5.68 -13.05 1.97
CA GLY A 282 6.55 -14.15 1.51
C GLY A 282 7.51 -14.72 2.56
N ARG A 283 7.51 -14.20 3.79
CA ARG A 283 8.45 -14.60 4.84
C ARG A 283 7.71 -15.03 6.10
N LYS A 284 8.03 -16.24 6.55
CA LYS A 284 7.66 -16.73 7.88
C LYS A 284 8.54 -16.08 8.95
N GLY A 285 7.94 -15.46 9.95
CA GLY A 285 8.61 -15.01 11.15
C GLY A 285 9.28 -16.16 11.92
N LYS A 286 10.30 -15.86 12.74
CA LYS A 286 11.03 -16.88 13.51
C LYS A 286 10.12 -17.74 14.40
N LEU A 287 9.10 -17.13 15.02
CA LEU A 287 8.11 -17.83 15.85
C LEU A 287 7.23 -18.79 15.04
N THR A 288 6.84 -18.41 13.83
CA THR A 288 6.01 -19.21 12.90
C THR A 288 6.80 -20.41 12.40
N LYS A 289 8.08 -20.20 12.06
CA LYS A 289 9.01 -21.29 11.74
C LYS A 289 9.12 -22.30 12.89
N LYS A 290 9.24 -21.81 14.14
CA LYS A 290 9.33 -22.68 15.33
C LYS A 290 8.04 -23.44 15.64
N ILE A 291 6.87 -22.82 15.47
CA ILE A 291 5.58 -23.48 15.70
C ILE A 291 5.30 -24.53 14.62
N GLY A 292 5.59 -24.21 13.35
CA GLY A 292 5.51 -25.18 12.25
C GLY A 292 6.42 -26.38 12.49
N ALA A 293 7.69 -26.14 12.85
CA ALA A 293 8.64 -27.21 13.16
C ALA A 293 8.19 -28.10 14.34
N LYS A 294 7.48 -27.57 15.34
CA LYS A 294 6.91 -28.37 16.44
C LYS A 294 5.73 -29.24 16.00
N ARG A 295 4.89 -28.77 15.08
CA ARG A 295 3.82 -29.59 14.50
C ARG A 295 4.40 -30.70 13.62
N ASP A 296 5.46 -30.40 12.86
CA ASP A 296 6.17 -31.40 12.05
C ASP A 296 6.88 -32.45 12.93
N LEU A 297 7.46 -32.03 14.06
CA LEU A 297 8.04 -32.96 15.05
C LEU A 297 6.98 -33.89 15.68
N LEU A 298 5.81 -33.36 16.06
CA LEU A 298 4.70 -34.17 16.56
C LEU A 298 4.19 -35.18 15.51
N ALA A 299 4.14 -34.77 14.23
CA ALA A 299 3.79 -35.66 13.12
C ALA A 299 4.85 -36.73 12.82
N THR A 300 6.11 -36.52 13.22
CA THR A 300 7.18 -37.53 13.12
C THR A 300 7.24 -38.51 14.29
N PHE A 301 6.50 -38.27 15.38
CA PHE A 301 6.42 -39.17 16.54
C PHE A 301 5.16 -40.04 16.55
N GLU A 302 4.42 -40.13 15.44
CA GLU A 302 3.46 -41.21 15.21
C GLU A 302 4.08 -42.27 14.29
N ARG A 303 4.81 -43.20 14.90
CA ARG A 303 4.96 -44.60 14.48
C ARG A 303 5.11 -45.48 15.71
#